data_AF-A0A350XPJ4-F1
#
_entry.id   AF-A0A350XPJ4-F1
#
_cell.length_a   1.000
_cell.length_b   1.000
_cell.length_c   1.000
_cell.angle_alpha   90.00
_cell.angle_beta   90.00
_cell.angle_gamma   90.00
#
_symmetry.space_group_name_H-M   'P 1'
#
loop_
_entity.id
_entity.type
_entity.pdbx_description
1 polymer ?
#
loop_
_entity_poly.entity_id
_entity_poly.type
_entity_poly.pdbx_seq_one_letter_code
_entity_poly.pdbx_strand_id
1 'polypeptide(L)'
;MEELLAAAAKATGMSENMVKRSAAARAKAQGTTVESVLAEWAGVAVPAGAATADAPAAETEAPAAAPAAPEAAALEVEESGEETPAAAPAAAPAPAVIREVVPAGAIPRWLAALFVAVPLFALTYLAFLPNGPSCGDAGLLAVDPVTGEMVNCDGTAIGG
;
A
#
# COMPACT_ATOMS: atom_id res chain seq x y z
N MET A 1 10.08 36.09 -1.85
CA MET A 1 9.66 34.68 -2.05
C MET A 1 10.83 33.72 -1.79
N GLU A 2 11.98 33.88 -2.46
CA GLU A 2 13.15 32.99 -2.29
C GLU A 2 13.70 32.97 -0.86
N GLU A 3 13.74 34.11 -0.17
CA GLU A 3 14.18 34.17 1.23
C GLU A 3 13.23 33.44 2.19
N LEU A 4 11.90 33.57 2.00
CA LEU A 4 10.90 32.81 2.76
C LEU A 4 10.96 31.31 2.45
N LEU A 5 11.33 30.97 1.21
CA LEU A 5 11.45 29.59 0.75
C LEU A 5 12.70 28.93 1.33
N ALA A 6 13.85 29.61 1.35
CA ALA A 6 15.06 29.15 2.02
C ALA A 6 14.86 29.04 3.54
N ALA A 7 14.17 30.01 4.17
CA ALA A 7 13.84 29.96 5.58
C ALA A 7 12.90 28.80 5.93
N ALA A 8 11.84 28.59 5.13
CA ALA A 8 10.91 27.47 5.30
C ALA A 8 11.60 26.11 5.04
N ALA A 9 12.46 26.02 4.03
CA ALA A 9 13.26 24.82 3.74
C ALA A 9 14.18 24.46 4.91
N LYS A 10 14.87 25.46 5.48
CA LYS A 10 15.71 25.27 6.67
C LYS A 10 14.90 24.89 7.91
N ALA A 11 13.73 25.49 8.12
CA ALA A 11 12.86 25.20 9.26
C ALA A 11 12.24 23.79 9.19
N THR A 12 11.90 23.33 7.98
CA THR A 12 11.25 22.03 7.74
C THR A 12 12.23 20.90 7.42
N GLY A 13 13.51 21.20 7.16
CA GLY A 13 14.52 20.22 6.76
C GLY A 13 14.30 19.61 5.37
N MET A 14 13.51 20.28 4.51
CA MET A 14 13.18 19.82 3.15
C MET A 14 13.93 20.63 2.09
N SER A 15 14.08 20.09 0.87
CA SER A 15 14.68 20.83 -0.24
C SER A 15 13.76 21.95 -0.72
N GLU A 16 14.36 23.03 -1.24
CA GLU A 16 13.64 24.21 -1.75
C GLU A 16 12.59 23.84 -2.82
N ASN A 17 12.91 22.89 -3.70
CA ASN A 17 11.97 22.45 -4.74
C ASN A 17 10.73 21.74 -4.15
N MET A 18 10.93 20.89 -3.15
CA MET A 18 9.83 20.20 -2.45
C MET A 18 8.95 21.19 -1.68
N VAL A 19 9.56 22.15 -0.99
CA VAL A 19 8.85 23.20 -0.25
C VAL A 19 8.03 24.07 -1.20
N LYS A 20 8.60 24.44 -2.36
CA LYS A 20 7.88 25.20 -3.40
C LYS A 20 6.63 24.48 -3.88
N ARG A 21 6.75 23.19 -4.23
CA ARG A 21 5.63 22.37 -4.72
C ARG A 21 4.58 22.16 -3.63
N SER A 22 5.02 21.92 -2.40
CA SER A 22 4.13 21.70 -1.26
C SER A 22 3.39 22.98 -0.86
N ALA A 23 4.08 24.12 -0.83
CA ALA A 23 3.46 25.42 -0.55
C ALA A 23 2.45 25.79 -1.65
N ALA A 24 2.77 25.55 -2.92
CA ALA A 24 1.83 25.76 -4.03
C ALA A 24 0.60 24.83 -3.95
N ALA A 25 0.77 23.57 -3.52
CA ALA A 25 -0.33 22.65 -3.33
C ALA A 25 -1.23 23.06 -2.15
N ARG A 26 -0.64 23.45 -1.01
CA ARG A 26 -1.39 23.91 0.16
C ARG A 26 -2.11 25.24 -0.09
N ALA A 27 -1.46 26.18 -0.78
CA ALA A 27 -2.08 27.44 -1.18
C ALA A 27 -3.35 27.21 -2.00
N LYS A 28 -3.31 26.28 -2.97
CA LYS A 28 -4.50 25.88 -3.76
C LYS A 28 -5.58 25.22 -2.90
N ALA A 29 -5.21 24.33 -1.98
CA ALA A 29 -6.17 23.63 -1.13
C ALA A 29 -6.84 24.55 -0.09
N GLN A 30 -6.10 25.54 0.41
CA GLN A 30 -6.56 26.46 1.47
C GLN A 30 -7.14 27.77 0.91
N GLY A 31 -7.04 28.00 -0.41
CA GLY A 31 -7.44 29.27 -1.03
C GLY A 31 -6.56 30.46 -0.62
N THR A 32 -5.34 30.20 -0.15
CA THR A 32 -4.38 31.21 0.32
C THR A 32 -3.25 31.41 -0.69
N THR A 33 -2.35 32.35 -0.43
CA THR A 33 -1.17 32.57 -1.29
C THR A 33 -0.02 31.65 -0.88
N VAL A 34 0.92 31.41 -1.80
CA VAL A 34 2.08 30.56 -1.54
C VAL A 34 2.97 31.19 -0.47
N GLU A 35 3.06 32.52 -0.47
CA GLU A 35 3.82 33.33 0.47
C GLU A 35 3.27 33.25 1.88
N SER A 36 1.94 33.17 2.07
CA SER A 36 1.36 33.01 3.41
C SER A 36 1.71 31.64 4.00
N VAL A 37 1.64 30.59 3.19
CA VAL A 37 2.00 29.22 3.59
C VAL A 37 3.50 29.12 3.90
N LEU A 38 4.35 29.72 3.05
CA LEU A 38 5.80 29.75 3.27
C LEU A 38 6.17 30.50 4.55
N ALA A 39 5.48 31.59 4.86
CA ALA A 39 5.77 32.36 6.06
C ALA A 39 5.32 31.65 7.34
N GLU A 40 4.16 30.96 7.31
CA GLU A 40 3.72 30.08 8.41
C GLU A 40 4.78 29.00 8.70
N TRP A 41 5.35 28.39 7.66
CA TRP A 41 6.39 27.37 7.80
C TRP A 41 7.75 27.93 8.21
N ALA A 42 8.09 29.15 7.78
CA ALA A 42 9.29 29.85 8.20
C ALA A 42 9.18 30.40 9.64
N GLY A 43 8.02 30.33 10.28
CA GLY A 43 7.76 30.93 11.60
C GLY A 43 7.77 32.46 11.58
N VAL A 44 7.61 33.07 10.40
CA VAL A 44 7.56 34.52 10.20
C VAL A 44 6.09 34.92 10.06
N ALA A 45 5.59 35.76 10.96
CA ALA A 45 4.23 36.27 10.85
C ALA A 45 4.11 37.21 9.64
N VAL A 46 3.29 36.85 8.67
CA VAL A 46 2.81 37.79 7.63
C VAL A 46 1.63 38.56 8.21
N PRO A 47 1.54 39.89 8.03
CA PRO A 47 0.37 40.65 8.47
C PRO A 47 -0.90 40.07 7.84
N ALA A 48 -1.85 39.73 8.69
CA ALA A 48 -3.16 39.19 8.33
C ALA A 48 -3.90 40.19 7.42
N GLY A 49 -3.84 39.99 6.10
CA GLY A 49 -4.51 40.90 5.17
C GLY A 49 -4.56 40.49 3.70
N ALA A 50 -3.97 39.35 3.29
CA ALA A 50 -3.90 38.97 1.88
C ALA A 50 -4.43 37.56 1.58
N ALA A 51 -5.33 37.04 2.42
CA ALA A 51 -5.81 35.66 2.33
C ALA A 51 -7.24 35.57 1.79
N THR A 52 -7.39 35.79 0.49
CA THR A 52 -8.40 35.09 -0.32
C THR A 52 -8.01 35.21 -1.79
N ALA A 53 -7.48 34.13 -2.35
CA ALA A 53 -7.48 33.98 -3.81
C ALA A 53 -8.84 33.41 -4.22
N ASP A 54 -9.56 34.17 -5.05
CA ASP A 54 -10.88 33.84 -5.61
C ASP A 54 -10.86 32.47 -6.30
N ALA A 55 -11.73 31.56 -5.85
CA ALA A 55 -11.81 30.17 -6.27
C ALA A 55 -12.86 29.97 -7.38
N PRO A 56 -12.62 29.05 -8.33
CA PRO A 56 -13.69 28.19 -8.83
C PRO A 56 -13.69 26.82 -8.12
N ALA A 57 -14.84 26.53 -7.52
CA ALA A 57 -15.16 25.36 -6.72
C ALA A 57 -14.90 24.03 -7.45
N ALA A 58 -14.22 23.11 -6.75
CA ALA A 58 -14.28 21.69 -7.02
C ALA A 58 -15.55 21.10 -6.38
N GLU A 59 -16.35 20.43 -7.18
CA GLU A 59 -17.49 19.63 -6.72
C GLU A 59 -17.00 18.54 -5.75
N THR A 60 -17.39 18.72 -4.50
CA THR A 60 -17.34 17.72 -3.45
C THR A 60 -18.53 16.79 -3.64
N GLU A 61 -18.30 15.58 -4.16
CA GLU A 61 -19.17 14.46 -3.85
C GLU A 61 -18.53 13.64 -2.73
N ALA A 62 -19.16 13.74 -1.57
CA ALA A 62 -18.99 12.88 -0.42
C ALA A 62 -20.42 12.49 0.03
N PRO A 63 -20.60 11.49 0.89
CA PRO A 63 -20.33 10.07 0.67
C PRO A 63 -21.59 9.25 1.06
N ALA A 64 -22.02 8.30 0.22
CA ALA A 64 -23.19 7.48 0.53
C ALA A 64 -22.80 6.11 1.13
N ALA A 65 -23.19 5.94 2.39
CA ALA A 65 -23.58 4.69 3.05
C ALA A 65 -22.51 3.61 3.35
N ALA A 66 -22.10 3.59 4.63
CA ALA A 66 -21.73 2.37 5.34
C ALA A 66 -22.99 1.64 5.86
N PRO A 67 -22.88 0.50 6.55
CA PRO A 67 -22.70 -0.86 6.04
C PRO A 67 -23.92 -1.75 6.39
N ALA A 68 -24.33 -2.65 5.50
CA ALA A 68 -25.34 -3.66 5.82
C ALA A 68 -24.65 -4.93 6.34
N ALA A 69 -24.99 -5.30 7.58
CA ALA A 69 -24.53 -6.49 8.28
C ALA A 69 -25.00 -7.80 7.59
N PRO A 70 -24.24 -8.90 7.71
CA PRO A 70 -24.56 -10.17 7.07
C PRO A 70 -25.71 -10.88 7.79
N GLU A 71 -26.75 -11.22 7.04
CA GLU A 71 -27.85 -12.07 7.47
C GLU A 71 -27.37 -13.51 7.64
N ALA A 72 -27.51 -14.00 8.87
CA ALA A 72 -27.41 -15.40 9.22
C ALA A 72 -28.79 -16.07 9.01
N ALA A 73 -28.84 -17.10 8.18
CA ALA A 73 -29.89 -18.13 8.19
C ALA A 73 -29.31 -19.37 7.48
N ALA A 74 -28.94 -20.39 8.26
CA ALA A 74 -29.71 -21.62 8.44
C ALA A 74 -29.21 -22.71 7.46
N LEU A 75 -28.35 -23.61 7.93
CA LEU A 75 -28.73 -24.87 8.61
C LEU A 75 -29.46 -25.83 7.67
N GLU A 76 -28.70 -26.62 6.91
CA GLU A 76 -29.08 -27.98 6.52
C GLU A 76 -27.95 -28.90 6.99
N VAL A 77 -28.06 -29.31 8.26
CA VAL A 77 -27.32 -30.45 8.80
C VAL A 77 -28.20 -31.66 8.49
N GLU A 78 -27.76 -32.49 7.54
CA GLU A 78 -28.35 -33.81 7.31
C GLU A 78 -28.18 -34.64 8.58
N GLU A 79 -29.32 -34.90 9.20
CA GLU A 79 -29.57 -35.87 10.24
C GLU A 79 -29.50 -37.28 9.62
N SER A 80 -28.41 -37.99 9.86
CA SER A 80 -28.38 -39.45 9.68
C SER A 80 -27.43 -40.03 10.73
N GLY A 81 -28.02 -40.50 11.83
CA GLY A 81 -27.27 -41.13 12.91
C GLY A 81 -28.11 -41.38 14.14
N GLU A 82 -29.23 -42.07 14.00
CA GLU A 82 -29.87 -42.75 15.12
C GLU A 82 -29.00 -43.96 15.47
N GLU A 83 -28.26 -43.89 16.57
CA GLU A 83 -28.13 -44.97 17.56
C GLU A 83 -27.38 -44.46 18.79
N THR A 84 -28.12 -44.31 19.89
CA THR A 84 -27.58 -44.31 21.26
C THR A 84 -27.82 -45.70 21.84
N PRO A 85 -26.82 -46.29 22.50
CA PRO A 85 -27.05 -46.57 23.90
C PRO A 85 -25.88 -46.18 24.81
N ALA A 86 -26.24 -45.43 25.85
CA ALA A 86 -25.87 -45.62 27.25
C ALA A 86 -24.39 -45.67 27.69
N ALA A 87 -23.95 -44.55 28.27
CA ALA A 87 -23.34 -44.39 29.60
C ALA A 87 -22.21 -45.35 30.11
N ALA A 88 -21.04 -44.71 30.29
CA ALA A 88 -20.03 -44.82 31.38
C ALA A 88 -18.81 -45.76 31.17
N PRO A 89 -17.63 -45.46 31.79
CA PRO A 89 -17.14 -44.24 32.44
C PRO A 89 -15.88 -43.66 31.72
N ALA A 90 -15.51 -42.43 32.11
CA ALA A 90 -14.39 -41.66 31.59
C ALA A 90 -13.06 -42.44 31.62
N ALA A 91 -12.62 -42.88 30.44
CA ALA A 91 -11.23 -43.27 30.20
C ALA A 91 -10.38 -42.00 30.12
N ALA A 92 -9.23 -42.03 30.80
CA ALA A 92 -8.23 -40.96 30.81
C ALA A 92 -7.95 -40.41 29.38
N PRO A 93 -7.69 -39.09 29.21
CA PRO A 93 -7.36 -38.58 27.90
C PRO A 93 -6.05 -39.24 27.45
N ALA A 94 -6.15 -40.12 26.45
CA ALA A 94 -4.99 -40.65 25.76
C ALA A 94 -4.16 -39.47 25.23
N PRO A 95 -2.81 -39.57 25.23
CA PRO A 95 -2.01 -38.52 24.62
C PRO A 95 -2.45 -38.34 23.17
N ALA A 96 -2.71 -37.10 22.76
CA ALA A 96 -3.03 -36.77 21.39
C ALA A 96 -1.87 -37.22 20.50
N VAL A 97 -2.00 -38.40 19.90
CA VAL A 97 -1.09 -38.90 18.89
C VAL A 97 -1.26 -37.97 17.70
N ILE A 98 -0.29 -37.08 17.49
CA ILE A 98 -0.20 -36.34 16.24
C ILE A 98 -0.03 -37.42 15.17
N ARG A 99 -1.11 -37.70 14.44
CA ARG A 99 -1.04 -38.52 13.24
C ARG A 99 -0.19 -37.73 12.27
N GLU A 100 1.07 -38.12 12.14
CA GLU A 100 1.88 -37.71 11.01
C GLU A 100 1.06 -38.08 9.78
N VAL A 101 0.60 -37.06 9.06
CA VAL A 101 -0.05 -37.23 7.76
C VAL A 101 1.07 -37.63 6.82
N VAL A 102 1.45 -38.90 6.85
CA VAL A 102 2.30 -39.50 5.84
C VAL A 102 1.44 -39.50 4.58
N PRO A 103 1.75 -38.72 3.53
CA PRO A 103 1.01 -38.82 2.29
C PRO A 103 1.33 -40.19 1.69
N ALA A 104 0.46 -41.17 1.95
CA ALA A 104 0.49 -42.45 1.28
C ALA A 104 0.06 -42.21 -0.16
N GLY A 105 1.04 -42.07 -1.06
CA GLY A 105 0.82 -41.94 -2.49
C GLY A 105 1.24 -40.56 -3.01
N ALA A 106 2.27 -40.61 -3.86
CA ALA A 106 2.74 -39.62 -4.83
C ALA A 106 2.15 -38.19 -4.79
N ILE A 107 3.06 -37.21 -4.82
CA ILE A 107 2.76 -35.79 -5.03
C ILE A 107 1.68 -35.62 -6.12
N PRO A 108 0.57 -34.92 -5.85
CA PRO A 108 -0.50 -34.76 -6.82
C PRO A 108 0.03 -34.05 -8.07
N ARG A 109 -0.38 -34.52 -9.26
CA ARG A 109 0.23 -34.11 -10.54
C ARG A 109 0.20 -32.60 -10.78
N TRP A 110 -0.81 -31.90 -10.27
CA TRP A 110 -0.88 -30.44 -10.36
C TRP A 110 0.21 -29.73 -9.54
N LEU A 111 0.57 -30.28 -8.38
CA LEU A 111 1.60 -29.72 -7.50
C LEU A 111 2.99 -29.99 -8.08
N ALA A 112 3.20 -31.18 -8.63
CA ALA A 112 4.38 -31.47 -9.44
C ALA A 112 4.49 -30.53 -10.67
N ALA A 113 3.37 -30.23 -11.33
CA ALA A 113 3.34 -29.26 -12.43
C ALA A 113 3.70 -27.84 -11.97
N LEU A 114 3.22 -27.39 -10.80
CA LEU A 114 3.61 -26.09 -10.24
C LEU A 114 5.10 -26.03 -9.91
N PHE A 115 5.69 -27.11 -9.39
CA PHE A 115 7.14 -27.18 -9.14
C PHE A 115 7.99 -27.01 -10.40
N VAL A 116 7.43 -27.28 -11.58
CA VAL A 116 8.09 -27.05 -12.88
C VAL A 116 7.70 -25.69 -13.48
N ALA A 117 6.42 -25.34 -13.40
CA ALA A 117 5.89 -24.12 -14.01
C ALA A 117 6.38 -22.85 -13.31
N VAL A 118 6.46 -22.83 -11.98
CA VAL A 118 6.90 -21.67 -11.21
C VAL A 118 8.35 -21.25 -11.54
N PRO A 119 9.36 -22.14 -11.49
CA PRO A 119 10.72 -21.74 -11.84
C PRO A 119 10.84 -21.38 -13.32
N LEU A 120 10.15 -22.09 -14.22
CA LEU A 120 10.13 -21.75 -15.64
C LEU A 120 9.56 -20.34 -15.86
N PHE A 121 8.45 -20.02 -15.19
CA PHE A 121 7.80 -18.73 -15.27
C PHE A 121 8.69 -17.62 -14.71
N ALA A 122 9.39 -17.86 -13.60
CA ALA A 122 10.35 -16.91 -13.03
C ALA A 122 11.50 -16.62 -13.99
N LEU A 123 12.07 -17.65 -14.64
CA LEU A 123 13.13 -17.48 -15.62
C LEU A 123 12.64 -16.75 -16.87
N THR A 124 11.45 -17.07 -17.39
CA THR A 124 10.86 -16.30 -18.50
C THR A 124 10.56 -14.87 -18.08
N TYR A 125 10.10 -14.64 -16.85
CA TYR A 125 9.84 -13.29 -16.35
C TYR A 125 11.12 -12.46 -16.31
N LEU A 126 12.23 -13.02 -15.78
CA LEU A 126 13.54 -12.36 -15.79
C LEU A 126 14.06 -12.12 -17.22
N ALA A 127 13.80 -13.03 -18.16
CA ALA A 127 14.29 -12.91 -19.53
C ALA A 127 13.52 -11.88 -20.37
N PHE A 128 12.20 -11.75 -20.14
CA PHE A 128 11.33 -10.93 -20.99
C PHE A 128 10.89 -9.59 -20.34
N LEU A 129 11.03 -9.41 -19.03
CA LEU A 129 10.78 -8.15 -18.33
C LEU A 129 12.06 -7.63 -17.65
N PRO A 130 13.00 -7.04 -18.43
CA PRO A 130 14.25 -6.50 -17.88
C PRO A 130 14.04 -5.35 -16.88
N ASN A 131 12.85 -4.74 -16.86
CA ASN A 131 12.49 -3.62 -15.98
C ASN A 131 11.39 -3.97 -14.95
N GLY A 132 11.30 -5.23 -14.51
CA GLY A 132 10.39 -5.63 -13.42
C GLY A 132 8.91 -5.22 -13.64
N PRO A 133 8.08 -5.16 -12.58
CA PRO A 133 6.80 -4.46 -12.66
C PRO A 133 7.09 -2.99 -13.01
N SER A 134 6.30 -2.45 -13.94
CA SER A 134 6.46 -1.13 -14.56
C SER A 134 7.06 -0.09 -13.61
N CYS A 135 8.15 0.57 -13.97
CA CYS A 135 8.69 1.65 -13.15
C CYS A 135 7.57 2.65 -12.80
N GLY A 136 7.40 2.93 -11.51
CA GLY A 136 6.28 3.72 -10.99
C GLY A 136 5.11 2.90 -10.41
N ASP A 137 4.99 1.60 -10.69
CA ASP A 137 4.07 0.73 -9.96
C ASP A 137 4.56 0.57 -8.52
N ALA A 138 3.66 0.83 -7.56
CA ALA A 138 3.95 0.86 -6.13
C ALA A 138 5.09 1.83 -5.71
N GLY A 139 5.43 2.83 -6.53
CA GLY A 139 6.49 3.80 -6.22
C GLY A 139 7.91 3.24 -6.35
N LEU A 140 8.08 2.12 -7.06
CA LEU A 140 9.40 1.56 -7.36
C LEU A 140 10.14 2.40 -8.42
N LEU A 141 11.44 2.57 -8.19
CA LEU A 141 12.38 3.29 -9.03
C LEU A 141 13.09 2.31 -9.98
N ALA A 142 13.56 2.81 -11.12
CA ALA A 142 14.35 2.02 -12.05
C ALA A 142 15.76 1.83 -11.49
N VAL A 143 16.44 0.75 -11.88
CA VAL A 143 17.85 0.52 -11.53
C VAL A 143 18.66 0.62 -12.81
N ASP A 144 19.66 1.49 -12.84
CA ASP A 144 20.59 1.57 -13.95
C ASP A 144 21.46 0.29 -13.97
N PRO A 145 21.44 -0.51 -15.06
CA PRO A 145 22.19 -1.75 -15.13
C PRO A 145 23.72 -1.55 -15.17
N VAL A 146 24.21 -0.34 -15.49
CA VAL A 146 25.64 -0.05 -15.57
C VAL A 146 26.21 0.31 -14.20
N THR A 147 25.49 1.12 -13.43
CA THR A 147 25.96 1.67 -12.15
C THR A 147 25.37 0.95 -10.94
N GLY A 148 24.22 0.30 -11.11
CA GLY A 148 23.45 -0.29 -10.01
C GLY A 148 22.72 0.75 -9.16
N GLU A 149 22.70 2.02 -9.55
CA GLU A 149 22.01 3.08 -8.81
C GLU A 149 20.51 3.10 -9.09
N MET A 150 19.73 3.49 -8.08
CA MET A 150 18.31 3.78 -8.25
C MET A 150 18.16 5.11 -8.99
N VAL A 151 17.54 5.06 -10.17
CA VAL A 151 17.26 6.20 -11.04
C VAL A 151 15.75 6.37 -11.20
N ASN A 152 15.31 7.58 -11.56
CA ASN A 152 13.91 7.79 -11.92
C ASN A 152 13.54 6.94 -13.16
N CYS A 153 12.24 6.80 -13.41
CA CYS A 153 11.74 6.03 -14.55
C CYS A 153 12.15 6.58 -15.92
N ASP A 154 12.54 7.86 -15.99
CA ASP A 154 13.13 8.53 -17.14
C ASP A 154 14.66 8.38 -17.24
N GLY A 155 15.29 7.65 -16.31
CA GLY A 155 16.73 7.38 -16.28
C GLY A 155 17.58 8.47 -15.63
N THR A 156 16.96 9.52 -15.08
CA THR A 156 17.69 10.58 -14.37
C THR A 156 18.06 10.17 -12.95
N ALA A 157 19.21 10.65 -12.47
CA ALA A 157 19.66 10.41 -11.10
C ALA A 157 18.70 11.03 -10.08
N ILE A 158 18.53 10.35 -8.94
CA ILE A 158 17.65 10.83 -7.87
C ILE A 158 18.44 11.83 -7.01
N GLY A 159 18.02 13.10 -7.02
CA GLY A 159 18.60 14.16 -6.17
C GLY A 159 19.64 15.05 -6.85
N GLY A 160 19.73 15.04 -8.19
CA GLY A 160 20.51 15.99 -9.00
C GLY A 160 19.73 17.24 -9.40
#